data_AF-A0A382VBQ2-F1
#
_entry.id   AF-A0A382VBQ2-F1
#
_cell.length_a   1.000
_cell.length_b   1.000
_cell.length_c   1.000
_cell.angle_alpha   90.00
_cell.angle_beta   90.00
_cell.angle_gamma   90.00
#
_symmetry.space_group_name_H-M   'P 1'
#
loop_
_entity.id
_entity.type
_entity.pdbx_description
1 polymer ?
#
loop_
_entity_poly.entity_id
_entity_poly.type
_entity_poly.pdbx_seq_one_letter_code
_entity_poly.pdbx_strand_id
1 'polypeptide(L)' 'MRIKYIKPKKLKVLIALFFGTAGMGIYVGLEIATGYQSLYITLLGVINLCLGGLVAYLLLTQKPRVRDSRKYK' A
#
# COMPACT_ATOMS: atom_id res chain seq x y z
N MET A 1 -12.81 -13.92 0.45
CA MET A 1 -12.90 -12.49 0.80
C MET A 1 -13.76 -11.77 -0.25
N ARG A 2 -14.95 -11.24 0.09
CA ARG A 2 -15.77 -10.43 -0.84
C ARG A 2 -15.31 -8.97 -0.78
N ILE A 3 -14.20 -8.65 -1.43
CA ILE A 3 -13.68 -7.28 -1.48
C ILE A 3 -14.44 -6.50 -2.56
N LYS A 4 -15.03 -5.35 -2.18
CA LYS A 4 -15.69 -4.45 -3.14
C LYS A 4 -14.64 -3.93 -4.13
N TYR A 5 -14.96 -3.93 -5.42
CA TYR A 5 -14.03 -3.43 -6.45
C TYR A 5 -13.67 -1.96 -6.19
N ILE A 6 -12.37 -1.68 -6.09
CA ILE A 6 -11.79 -0.34 -5.91
C ILE A 6 -11.19 0.07 -7.26
N LYS A 7 -11.33 1.35 -7.62
CA LYS A 7 -10.74 1.85 -8.87
C LYS A 7 -9.21 1.69 -8.82
N PRO A 8 -8.57 1.10 -9.85
CA PRO A 8 -7.11 0.88 -9.88
C PRO A 8 -6.28 2.15 -9.68
N LYS A 9 -6.76 3.31 -10.16
CA LYS A 9 -6.10 4.60 -9.94
C LYS A 9 -5.94 4.93 -8.45
N LYS A 10 -6.98 4.71 -7.63
CA LYS A 10 -6.93 4.97 -6.19
C LYS A 10 -5.94 4.05 -5.49
N LEU A 11 -5.93 2.77 -5.88
CA LEU A 11 -5.01 1.76 -5.37
C LEU A 11 -3.55 2.12 -5.68
N LYS A 12 -3.25 2.52 -6.92
CA LYS A 12 -1.89 2.95 -7.30
C LYS A 12 -1.40 4.15 -6.49
N VAL A 13 -2.27 5.15 -6.27
CA VAL A 13 -1.94 6.31 -5.43
C VAL A 13 -1.67 5.86 -3.99
N LEU A 14 -2.50 4.97 -3.46
CA LEU A 14 -2.35 4.47 -2.08
C LEU A 14 -1.06 3.66 -1.91
N ILE A 15 -0.70 2.84 -2.90
CA ILE A 15 0.57 2.10 -2.95
C ILE A 15 1.74 3.09 -2.94
N ALA A 16 1.72 4.11 -3.81
CA ALA A 16 2.79 5.11 -3.87
C ALA A 16 2.96 5.87 -2.55
N LEU A 17 1.85 6.23 -1.89
CA LEU A 17 1.87 6.87 -0.58
C LEU A 17 2.51 5.97 0.48
N PHE A 18 2.08 4.71 0.58
CA PHE A 18 2.58 3.78 1.58
C PHE A 18 4.05 3.42 1.36
N PHE A 19 4.46 3.13 0.12
CA PHE A 19 5.88 2.83 -0.17
C PHE A 19 6.78 4.05 -0.03
N GLY A 20 6.32 5.24 -0.44
CA GLY A 20 7.09 6.47 -0.29
C GLY A 20 7.33 6.81 1.18
N THR A 21 6.28 6.75 2.01
CA THR A 21 6.38 6.98 3.45
C THR A 21 7.11 5.86 4.19
N ALA A 22 6.99 4.60 3.75
CA ALA A 22 7.78 3.49 4.28
C ALA A 22 9.28 3.70 4.06
N GLY A 23 9.68 4.03 2.83
CA GLY A 23 11.08 4.29 2.49
C GLY A 23 11.66 5.46 3.28
N MET A 24 10.93 6.58 3.33
CA MET A 24 11.36 7.73 4.12
C MET A 24 11.40 7.43 5.63
N GLY A 25 10.39 6.73 6.16
CA GLY A 25 10.33 6.34 7.57
C GLY A 25 11.48 5.43 7.98
N ILE A 26 11.81 4.43 7.16
CA ILE A 26 12.94 3.54 7.43
C ILE A 26 14.26 4.32 7.37
N TYR A 27 14.45 5.17 6.35
CA TYR A 27 15.66 5.99 6.23
C TYR A 27 15.84 6.93 7.42
N VAL A 28 14.80 7.69 7.80
CA VAL A 28 14.84 8.59 8.95
C VAL A 28 15.07 7.79 10.24
N GLY A 29 14.42 6.63 10.38
CA GLY A 29 14.55 5.78 11.55
C GLY A 29 15.96 5.23 11.75
N LEU A 30 16.68 4.91 10.67
CA LEU A 30 18.03 4.34 10.73
C LEU A 30 19.14 5.39 10.77
N GLU A 31 19.01 6.48 9.99
CA GLU A 31 20.11 7.42 9.76
C GLU A 31 19.98 8.73 10.55
N ILE A 32 18.77 9.13 10.95
CA ILE A 32 18.52 10.46 11.55
C ILE A 32 18.06 10.36 12.99
N ALA A 33 17.19 9.39 13.30
CA ALA A 33 16.63 9.22 14.62
C ALA A 33 17.65 8.58 15.58
N THR A 34 17.68 9.05 16.83
CA THR A 34 18.60 8.54 17.87
C THR A 34 17.84 7.92 19.03
N GLY A 35 18.47 6.95 19.71
CA GLY A 35 17.90 6.26 20.85
C GLY A 35 16.60 5.51 20.52
N TYR A 36 15.63 5.56 21.45
CA TYR A 36 14.37 4.82 21.33
C TYR A 36 13.49 5.25 20.14
N GLN A 37 13.66 6.48 19.63
CA GLN A 37 12.91 6.96 18.48
C GLN A 37 13.29 6.24 17.19
N SER A 38 14.54 5.80 17.05
CA SER A 38 15.02 5.03 15.91
C SER A 38 14.23 3.74 15.72
N LEU A 39 14.06 2.97 16.79
CA LEU A 39 13.29 1.72 16.77
C LEU A 39 11.82 1.98 16.40
N TYR A 40 11.19 2.99 17.01
CA TYR A 40 9.79 3.30 16.76
C TYR A 40 9.54 3.75 15.31
N ILE A 41 10.35 4.68 14.81
CA ILE A 41 10.21 5.24 13.45
C ILE A 41 10.50 4.17 12.40
N THR A 42 11.55 3.37 12.60
CA THR A 42 11.89 2.25 11.70
C THR A 42 10.78 1.22 11.69
N LEU A 43 10.23 0.85 12.85
CA LEU A 43 9.12 -0.11 12.97
C LEU A 43 7.86 0.40 12.25
N LEU A 44 7.51 1.68 12.42
CA LEU A 44 6.41 2.29 11.69
C LEU A 44 6.64 2.28 10.18
N GLY A 45 7.88 2.53 9.73
CA GLY A 45 8.26 2.42 8.33
C GLY A 45 8.06 1.01 7.77
N VAL A 46 8.46 -0.02 8.52
CA VAL A 46 8.25 -1.44 8.15
C VAL A 46 6.76 -1.80 8.11
N ILE A 47 5.97 -1.33 9.08
CA ILE A 47 4.50 -1.53 9.06
C ILE A 47 3.89 -0.91 7.80
N ASN A 48 4.32 0.29 7.43
CA ASN A 48 3.84 0.95 6.22
C ASN A 48 4.26 0.23 4.93
N LEU A 49 5.46 -0.39 4.92
CA LEU A 49 5.89 -1.27 3.83
C LEU A 49 4.93 -2.46 3.66
N CYS A 50 4.57 -3.11 4.78
CA CYS A 50 3.62 -4.23 4.79
C CYS A 50 2.23 -3.81 4.31
N LEU A 51 1.74 -2.65 4.75
CA LEU A 51 0.45 -2.09 4.29
C LEU A 51 0.50 -1.80 2.78
N GLY A 52 1.58 -1.19 2.28
CA GLY A 52 1.81 -0.98 0.85
C GLY A 52 1.78 -2.31 0.07
N GLY A 53 2.44 -3.34 0.58
CA GLY A 53 2.45 -4.69 0.01
C GLY A 53 1.05 -5.33 -0.04
N LEU A 54 0.25 -5.19 1.02
CA LEU A 54 -1.11 -5.71 1.07
C LEU A 54 -2.02 -4.99 0.06
N VAL A 55 -1.89 -3.67 -0.07
CA VAL A 55 -2.63 -2.88 -1.07
C VAL A 55 -2.20 -3.23 -2.49
N ALA A 56 -0.90 -3.47 -2.72
CA ALA A 56 -0.39 -3.95 -4.00
C ALA A 56 -0.92 -5.36 -4.35
N TYR A 57 -0.94 -6.27 -3.38
CA TYR A 57 -1.56 -7.59 -3.53
C TYR A 57 -3.04 -7.48 -3.89
N LEU A 58 -3.77 -6.54 -3.27
CA LEU A 58 -5.17 -6.29 -3.59
C LEU A 58 -5.35 -5.75 -5.02
N LEU A 59 -4.47 -4.87 -5.47
CA LEU A 59 -4.47 -4.39 -6.87
C LEU A 59 -4.24 -5.53 -7.87
N LEU A 60 -3.32 -6.47 -7.57
CA LEU A 60 -3.00 -7.61 -8.44
C LEU A 60 -4.08 -8.69 -8.45
N THR A 61 -4.73 -8.92 -7.31
CA THR A 61 -5.74 -9.99 -7.15
C THR A 61 -7.17 -9.54 -7.44
N GLN A 62 -7.41 -8.23 -7.54
CA GLN A 62 -8.71 -7.70 -7.95
C GLN A 62 -9.04 -8.16 -9.37
N LYS A 63 -10.04 -9.04 -9.48
CA LYS A 63 -10.66 -9.32 -10.77
C LYS A 63 -11.26 -8.01 -11.29
N PRO A 64 -10.89 -7.54 -12.50
CA PRO A 64 -11.52 -6.38 -13.07
C PRO A 64 -13.02 -6.63 -13.11
N ARG A 65 -13.81 -5.60 -12.77
CA ARG A 65 -15.25 -5.64 -12.99
C ARG A 65 -15.45 -5.62 -14.51
N VAL A 66 -15.31 -6.77 -15.16
CA VAL A 66 -15.63 -6.95 -16.57
C VAL A 66 -17.08 -6.52 -16.67
N ARG A 67 -17.30 -5.36 -17.32
CA ARG A 67 -18.64 -4.91 -17.67
C ARG A 67 -19.16 -5.99 -18.60
N ASP A 68 -20.09 -6.80 -18.13
CA ASP A 68 -20.61 -7.93 -18.88
C ASP A 68 -21.31 -7.36 -20.14
N SER A 69 -20.62 -7.40 -21.28
CA SER A 69 -21.15 -6.92 -22.55
C SER A 69 -22.41 -7.68 -22.97
N ARG A 70 -22.69 -8.84 -22.33
CA ARG A 70 -23.89 -9.66 -22.56
C ARG A 70 -25.18 -9.09 -21.96
N LYS A 71 -25.14 -7.99 -21.20
CA LYS A 71 -26.35 -7.30 -20.71
C LYS A 71 -26.95 -6.27 -21.69
N TYR A 72 -26.37 -6.14 -22.87
CA TYR A 72 -26.84 -5.27 -23.96
C TYR A 72 -26.98 -6.09 -25.26
N LYS A 73 -27.80 -7.14 -25.22
CA LYS A 73 -28.33 -7.80 -26.41
C LYS A 73 -29.82 -8.04 -26.22
#